data_AF-A0A0D2BV92-F1
#
_entry.id   AF-A0A0D2BV92-F1
#
_cell.length_a   1.000
_cell.length_b   1.000
_cell.length_c   1.000
_cell.angle_alpha   90.00
_cell.angle_beta   90.00
_cell.angle_gamma   90.00
#
_symmetry.space_group_name_H-M   'P 1'
#
loop_
_entity.id
_entity.type
_entity.pdbx_description
1 polymer ?
#
loop_
_entity_poly.entity_id
_entity_poly.type
_entity_poly.pdbx_seq_one_letter_code
_entity_poly.pdbx_strand_id
1 'polypeptide(L)'
;MALDFLSEFRRREGESDIRKARWYIIATSALTAASAGEHIGELYRQITAGLSLEDRKIVQRRIKEAILKGSILYGVPRSATAFTSLYAMLPDDEVDTYSPRMENFDKPGDEQRRAERGRNYFDTLWGGPTGGQAQRDRASKYYPDAGWHLNGLLRHGATKEEAQFAQDLALAVAQQFNVKTGSITKVEDVKL
;
A
#
# COMPACT_ATOMS: atom_id res chain seq x y z
N MET A 1 6.80 24.62 15.43
CA MET A 1 7.40 23.54 14.61
C MET A 1 6.59 23.36 13.33
N ALA A 2 7.12 22.69 12.30
CA ALA A 2 6.51 22.61 10.96
C ALA A 2 5.09 22.01 10.92
N LEU A 3 4.68 21.29 11.98
CA LEU A 3 3.39 20.58 12.05
C LEU A 3 2.39 21.17 13.05
N ASP A 4 2.65 22.34 13.66
CA ASP A 4 1.82 22.88 14.76
C ASP A 4 0.33 23.04 14.37
N PHE A 5 0.05 23.30 13.10
CA PHE A 5 -1.31 23.43 12.58
C PHE A 5 -2.16 22.15 12.72
N LEU A 6 -1.53 20.98 12.84
CA LEU A 6 -2.25 19.70 13.03
C LEU A 6 -2.94 19.61 14.40
N SER A 7 -2.49 20.41 15.38
CA SER A 7 -3.14 20.48 16.70
C SER A 7 -4.61 20.91 16.60
N GLU A 8 -4.95 21.78 15.64
CA GLU A 8 -6.33 22.19 15.40
C GLU A 8 -7.18 21.03 14.88
N PHE A 9 -6.64 20.16 14.04
CA PHE A 9 -7.36 18.97 13.55
C PHE A 9 -7.56 17.93 14.65
N ARG A 10 -6.57 17.74 15.53
CA ARG A 10 -6.72 16.92 16.75
C ARG A 10 -7.86 17.45 17.62
N ARG A 11 -7.90 18.77 17.86
CA ARG A 11 -8.94 19.42 18.66
C ARG A 11 -10.33 19.26 18.03
N ARG A 12 -10.42 19.42 16.71
CA ARG A 12 -11.67 19.25 15.95
C ARG A 12 -12.20 17.82 15.96
N GLU A 13 -11.32 16.81 15.91
CA GLU A 13 -11.75 15.42 16.06
C GLU A 13 -12.27 15.15 17.48
N GLY A 14 -11.62 15.71 18.51
CA GLY A 14 -12.09 15.65 19.90
C GLY A 14 -11.97 14.27 20.57
N GLU A 15 -11.36 13.28 19.90
CA GLU A 15 -11.12 11.95 20.44
C GLU A 15 -9.85 11.92 21.29
N SER A 16 -10.00 11.58 22.57
CA SER A 16 -8.90 11.52 23.55
C SER A 16 -8.26 10.13 23.61
N ASP A 17 -8.99 9.07 23.27
CA ASP A 17 -8.46 7.72 23.16
C ASP A 17 -7.67 7.59 21.86
N ILE A 18 -6.35 7.50 21.99
CA ILE A 18 -5.43 7.40 20.85
C ILE A 18 -5.70 6.19 19.96
N ARG A 19 -6.32 5.13 20.51
CA ARG A 19 -6.69 3.91 19.80
C ARG A 19 -7.89 4.12 18.89
N LYS A 20 -8.68 5.17 19.14
CA LYS A 20 -9.86 5.57 18.36
C LYS A 20 -9.60 6.78 17.47
N ALA A 21 -8.72 7.69 17.89
CA ALA A 21 -8.37 8.90 17.14
C ALA A 21 -7.86 8.56 15.73
N ARG A 22 -8.24 9.35 14.72
CA ARG A 22 -7.99 9.09 13.30
C ARG A 22 -7.30 10.26 12.60
N TRP A 23 -7.28 11.45 13.19
CA TRP A 23 -6.70 12.66 12.61
C TRP A 23 -5.28 12.41 12.08
N TYR A 24 -4.48 11.65 12.84
CA TYR A 24 -3.09 11.39 12.48
C TYR A 24 -2.91 10.35 11.37
N ILE A 25 -3.89 9.46 11.15
CA ILE A 25 -3.88 8.54 10.00
C ILE A 25 -4.06 9.35 8.71
N ILE A 26 -4.98 10.32 8.76
CA ILE A 26 -5.24 11.24 7.65
C ILE A 26 -4.02 12.12 7.41
N ALA A 27 -3.44 12.70 8.48
CA ALA A 27 -2.23 13.50 8.40
C ALA A 27 -1.04 12.71 7.82
N THR A 28 -0.85 11.46 8.26
CA THR A 28 0.19 10.56 7.72
C THR A 28 0.03 10.36 6.22
N SER A 29 -1.21 10.09 5.78
CA SER A 29 -1.52 9.87 4.37
C SER A 29 -1.28 11.15 3.54
N ALA A 30 -1.71 12.31 4.06
CA ALA A 30 -1.54 13.61 3.41
C ALA A 30 -0.07 14.02 3.28
N LEU A 31 0.70 13.90 4.37
CA LEU A 31 2.14 14.21 4.37
C LEU A 31 2.90 13.31 3.40
N THR A 32 2.65 12.00 3.45
CA THR A 32 3.32 11.04 2.56
C THR A 32 2.96 11.31 1.09
N ALA A 33 1.68 11.54 0.79
CA ALA A 33 1.23 11.85 -0.57
C ALA A 33 1.84 13.16 -1.09
N ALA A 34 2.04 14.16 -0.23
CA ALA A 34 2.63 15.45 -0.57
C ALA A 34 4.16 15.43 -0.70
N SER A 35 4.80 14.26 -0.64
CA SER A 35 6.28 14.11 -0.59
C SER A 35 6.93 14.77 0.64
N ALA A 36 6.17 14.89 1.74
CA ALA A 36 6.60 15.44 3.02
C ALA A 36 6.79 14.32 4.07
N GLY A 37 7.24 13.15 3.62
CA GLY A 37 7.38 11.95 4.46
C GLY A 37 8.44 12.08 5.55
N GLU A 38 9.41 12.97 5.36
CA GLU A 38 10.46 13.32 6.34
C GLU A 38 9.90 13.86 7.66
N HIS A 39 8.66 14.35 7.68
CA HIS A 39 7.99 14.86 8.87
C HIS A 39 7.21 13.80 9.66
N ILE A 40 7.13 12.54 9.20
CA ILE A 40 6.37 11.49 9.87
C ILE A 40 6.90 11.18 11.27
N GLY A 41 8.23 11.19 11.47
CA GLY A 41 8.80 11.01 12.79
C GLY A 41 8.38 12.14 13.77
N GLU A 42 8.38 13.40 13.32
CA GLU A 42 7.93 14.53 14.15
C GLU A 42 6.44 14.42 14.47
N LEU A 43 5.62 14.05 13.49
CA LEU A 43 4.20 13.75 13.71
C LEU A 43 4.03 12.67 14.79
N TYR A 44 4.77 11.57 14.70
CA TYR A 44 4.74 10.49 15.68
C TYR A 44 5.09 10.99 17.09
N ARG A 45 6.14 11.81 17.24
CA ARG A 45 6.50 12.40 18.55
C ARG A 45 5.37 13.24 19.14
N GLN A 46 4.74 14.10 18.35
CA GLN A 46 3.65 14.95 18.83
C GLN A 46 2.42 14.14 19.26
N ILE A 47 2.10 13.07 18.54
CA ILE A 47 0.97 12.19 18.87
C ILE A 47 1.23 11.41 20.15
N THR A 48 2.48 10.95 20.32
CA THR A 48 2.84 9.98 21.36
C THR A 48 3.36 10.58 22.65
N ALA A 49 3.49 11.91 22.71
CA ALA A 49 3.88 12.62 23.92
C ALA A 49 2.96 12.24 25.11
N GLY A 50 3.57 11.69 26.17
CA GLY A 50 2.88 11.26 27.38
C GLY A 50 2.16 9.91 27.29
N LEU A 51 2.26 9.18 26.18
CA LEU A 51 1.66 7.85 26.04
C LEU A 51 2.55 6.73 26.58
N SER A 52 1.92 5.64 27.02
CA SER A 52 2.61 4.39 27.37
C SER A 52 3.31 3.78 26.14
N LEU A 53 4.39 3.02 26.32
CA LEU A 53 5.07 2.33 25.21
C LEU A 53 4.10 1.44 24.41
N GLU A 54 3.15 0.78 25.07
CA GLU A 54 2.12 -0.02 24.42
C GLU A 54 1.26 0.82 23.46
N ASP A 55 0.77 1.97 23.91
CA ASP A 55 -0.02 2.86 23.06
C ASP A 55 0.82 3.48 21.93
N ARG A 56 2.10 3.78 22.21
CA ARG A 56 3.05 4.22 21.19
C ARG A 56 3.22 3.19 20.08
N LYS A 57 3.35 1.91 20.41
CA LYS A 57 3.40 0.82 19.42
C LYS A 57 2.10 0.69 18.62
N ILE A 58 0.94 0.91 19.24
CA ILE A 58 -0.34 0.98 18.51
C ILE A 58 -0.33 2.12 17.47
N VAL A 59 0.17 3.31 17.83
CA VAL A 59 0.31 4.43 16.89
C VAL A 59 1.27 4.07 15.74
N GLN A 60 2.41 3.44 16.04
CA GLN A 60 3.34 2.97 15.01
C GLN A 60 2.65 2.04 14.01
N ARG A 61 1.87 1.05 14.47
CA ARG A 61 1.14 0.11 13.61
C ARG A 61 0.16 0.84 12.69
N ARG A 62 -0.58 1.81 13.23
CA ARG A 62 -1.58 2.58 12.46
C ARG A 62 -0.93 3.51 11.43
N ILE A 63 0.20 4.15 11.76
CA ILE A 63 1.00 4.94 10.82
C ILE A 63 1.57 4.04 9.72
N LYS A 64 2.23 2.93 10.08
CA LYS A 64 2.81 1.96 9.13
C LYS A 64 1.75 1.40 8.17
N GLU A 65 0.57 1.09 8.68
CA GLU A 65 -0.56 0.61 7.88
C GLU A 65 -1.06 1.68 6.90
N ALA A 66 -1.13 2.95 7.31
CA ALA A 66 -1.51 4.06 6.43
C ALA A 66 -0.49 4.28 5.30
N ILE A 67 0.81 4.25 5.63
CA ILE A 67 1.89 4.40 4.65
C ILE A 67 1.88 3.24 3.65
N LEU A 68 1.74 2.00 4.13
CA LEU A 68 1.74 0.83 3.25
C LEU A 68 0.51 0.85 2.33
N LYS A 69 -0.69 1.06 2.86
CA LYS A 69 -1.91 1.07 2.05
C LYS A 69 -1.93 2.21 1.05
N GLY A 70 -1.32 3.35 1.37
CA GLY A 70 -1.24 4.48 0.44
C GLY A 70 -0.14 4.32 -0.63
N SER A 71 0.80 3.38 -0.48
CA SER A 71 1.87 3.17 -1.46
C SER A 71 1.37 2.88 -2.88
N ILE A 72 0.17 2.29 -3.02
CA ILE A 72 -0.47 2.07 -4.32
C ILE A 72 -0.90 3.38 -5.01
N LEU A 73 -1.14 4.44 -4.25
CA LEU A 73 -1.62 5.74 -4.75
C LEU A 73 -0.48 6.72 -5.04
N TYR A 74 0.52 6.77 -4.16
CA TYR A 74 1.60 7.76 -4.24
C TYR A 74 3.00 7.16 -4.43
N GLY A 75 3.09 5.84 -4.60
CA GLY A 75 4.31 5.12 -4.95
C GLY A 75 5.20 4.76 -3.76
N VAL A 76 5.97 3.68 -3.95
CA VAL A 76 6.91 3.14 -2.95
C VAL A 76 7.99 4.15 -2.51
N PRO A 77 8.57 5.01 -3.37
CA PRO A 77 9.61 5.94 -2.92
C PRO A 77 9.14 6.92 -1.84
N ARG A 78 7.93 7.47 -1.96
CA ARG A 78 7.36 8.37 -0.94
C ARG A 78 7.06 7.62 0.36
N SER A 79 6.56 6.38 0.26
CA SER A 79 6.40 5.50 1.42
C SER A 79 7.73 5.23 2.12
N ALA A 80 8.80 4.98 1.38
CA ALA A 80 10.13 4.69 1.93
C ALA A 80 10.65 5.87 2.76
N THR A 81 10.57 7.10 2.25
CA THR A 81 10.93 8.31 3.02
C THR A 81 10.16 8.40 4.34
N ALA A 82 8.85 8.15 4.30
CA ALA A 82 8.00 8.16 5.49
C ALA A 82 8.39 7.08 6.51
N PHE A 83 8.66 5.86 6.06
CA PHE A 83 9.14 4.77 6.90
C PHE A 83 10.48 5.10 7.55
N THR A 84 11.46 5.55 6.76
CA THR A 84 12.79 5.93 7.24
C THR A 84 12.70 7.04 8.29
N SER A 85 11.88 8.07 8.06
CA SER A 85 11.65 9.15 9.04
C SER A 85 11.09 8.61 10.37
N LEU A 86 10.13 7.68 10.32
CA LEU A 86 9.58 7.07 11.52
C LEU A 86 10.64 6.28 12.31
N TYR A 87 11.41 5.44 11.62
CA TYR A 87 12.40 4.56 12.25
C TYR A 87 13.59 5.34 12.82
N ALA A 88 14.05 6.40 12.14
CA ALA A 88 15.19 7.20 12.56
C ALA A 88 15.00 7.90 13.92
N MET A 89 13.77 7.95 14.45
CA MET A 89 13.46 8.59 15.73
C MET A 89 13.22 7.62 16.89
N LEU A 90 13.21 6.32 16.62
CA LEU A 90 12.89 5.29 17.60
C LEU A 90 14.16 4.57 18.04
N PRO A 91 14.37 4.34 19.35
CA PRO A 91 15.30 3.33 19.82
C PRO A 91 14.91 1.95 19.27
N ASP A 92 15.90 1.12 18.93
CA ASP A 92 15.68 -0.19 18.29
C ASP A 92 14.73 -1.10 19.09
N ASP A 93 14.81 -1.07 20.43
CA ASP A 93 13.98 -1.88 21.34
C ASP A 93 12.52 -1.36 21.46
N GLU A 94 12.26 -0.12 21.03
CA GLU A 94 10.94 0.48 20.97
C GLU A 94 10.26 0.34 19.61
N VAL A 95 11.00 -0.07 18.56
CA VAL A 95 10.44 -0.30 17.23
C VAL A 95 9.48 -1.48 17.26
N ASP A 96 8.23 -1.23 16.89
CA ASP A 96 7.23 -2.28 16.75
C ASP A 96 7.48 -3.09 15.47
N THR A 97 7.81 -4.37 15.61
CA THR A 97 8.07 -5.29 14.49
C THR A 97 6.87 -6.15 14.12
N TYR A 98 5.73 -5.98 14.81
CA TYR A 98 4.49 -6.69 14.54
C TYR A 98 4.03 -6.48 13.10
N SER A 99 3.76 -7.57 12.39
CA SER A 99 3.31 -7.54 10.99
C SER A 99 2.07 -8.41 10.81
N PRO A 100 0.87 -7.82 10.71
CA PRO A 100 -0.37 -8.60 10.65
C PRO A 100 -0.45 -9.49 9.39
N ARG A 101 0.27 -9.11 8.33
CA ARG A 101 0.31 -9.84 7.06
C ARG A 101 1.24 -11.05 7.12
N MET A 102 2.38 -10.94 7.80
CA MET A 102 3.33 -12.04 7.93
C MET A 102 2.90 -13.03 9.01
N GLU A 103 2.43 -12.54 10.16
CA GLU A 103 2.06 -13.40 11.29
C GLU A 103 0.81 -14.25 11.07
N ASN A 104 -0.06 -13.83 10.14
CA ASN A 104 -1.26 -14.57 9.79
C ASN A 104 -1.17 -15.20 8.39
N PHE A 105 0.01 -15.20 7.75
CA PHE A 105 0.15 -15.67 6.37
C PHE A 105 -0.27 -17.14 6.24
N ASP A 106 0.29 -17.99 7.09
CA ASP A 106 0.11 -19.45 7.08
C ASP A 106 -1.04 -19.94 7.96
N LYS A 107 -1.85 -19.04 8.54
CA LYS A 107 -2.96 -19.45 9.40
C LYS A 107 -4.08 -20.08 8.55
N PRO A 108 -4.53 -21.31 8.87
CA PRO A 108 -5.62 -21.96 8.15
C PRO A 108 -6.87 -21.06 8.11
N GLY A 109 -7.45 -20.89 6.92
CA GLY A 109 -8.65 -20.06 6.72
C GLY A 109 -8.39 -18.55 6.62
N ASP A 110 -7.17 -18.06 6.84
CA ASP A 110 -6.88 -16.62 6.77
C ASP A 110 -6.94 -16.10 5.34
N GLU A 111 -6.45 -16.87 4.37
CA GLU A 111 -6.52 -16.54 2.96
C GLU A 111 -7.97 -16.38 2.49
N GLN A 112 -8.84 -17.37 2.74
CA GLN A 112 -10.25 -17.30 2.38
C GLN A 112 -10.91 -16.08 3.03
N ARG A 113 -10.67 -15.83 4.31
CA ARG A 113 -11.25 -14.68 5.03
C ARG A 113 -10.78 -13.33 4.46
N ARG A 114 -9.50 -13.23 4.06
CA ARG A 114 -8.96 -12.03 3.41
C ARG A 114 -9.61 -11.81 2.04
N ALA A 115 -9.75 -12.89 1.26
CA ALA A 115 -10.40 -12.85 -0.06
C ALA A 115 -11.88 -12.48 0.04
N GLU A 116 -12.62 -13.07 0.98
CA GLU A 116 -14.02 -12.75 1.26
C GLU A 116 -14.22 -11.30 1.67
N ARG A 117 -13.39 -10.79 2.60
CA ARG A 117 -13.44 -9.39 3.01
C ARG A 117 -13.15 -8.45 1.84
N GLY A 118 -12.15 -8.76 1.01
CA GLY A 118 -11.83 -7.99 -0.19
C GLY A 118 -12.98 -7.98 -1.20
N ARG A 119 -13.58 -9.14 -1.46
CA ARG A 119 -14.75 -9.29 -2.35
C ARG A 119 -15.94 -8.50 -1.84
N ASN A 120 -16.30 -8.63 -0.56
CA ASN A 120 -17.43 -7.93 0.04
C ASN A 120 -17.27 -6.40 -0.05
N TYR A 121 -16.06 -5.90 0.19
CA TYR A 121 -15.77 -4.48 0.04
C TYR A 121 -15.86 -4.02 -1.41
N PHE A 122 -15.27 -4.77 -2.35
CA PHE A 122 -15.35 -4.48 -3.79
C PHE A 122 -16.81 -4.46 -4.28
N ASP A 123 -17.59 -5.46 -3.87
CA ASP A 123 -19.01 -5.55 -4.23
C ASP A 123 -19.78 -4.33 -3.69
N THR A 124 -19.52 -3.91 -2.45
CA THR A 124 -20.14 -2.69 -1.89
C THR A 124 -19.79 -1.44 -2.70
N LEU A 125 -18.53 -1.29 -3.12
CA LEU A 125 -18.10 -0.14 -3.95
C LEU A 125 -18.80 -0.08 -5.31
N TRP A 126 -19.20 -1.22 -5.86
CA TRP A 126 -19.78 -1.32 -7.19
C TRP A 126 -21.28 -1.67 -7.18
N GLY A 127 -21.98 -1.38 -6.08
CA GLY A 127 -23.44 -1.49 -6.02
C GLY A 127 -23.97 -2.90 -5.72
N GLY A 128 -23.22 -3.67 -4.93
CA GLY A 128 -23.56 -5.02 -4.49
C GLY A 128 -22.92 -6.13 -5.34
N PRO A 129 -23.20 -7.41 -5.03
CA PRO A 129 -22.53 -8.56 -5.65
C PRO A 129 -22.61 -8.58 -7.18
N THR A 130 -23.77 -8.22 -7.75
CA THR A 130 -23.98 -8.17 -9.19
C THR A 130 -23.11 -7.11 -9.86
N GLY A 131 -23.07 -5.89 -9.30
CA GLY A 131 -22.29 -4.81 -9.88
C GLY A 131 -20.79 -4.98 -9.68
N GLY A 132 -20.37 -5.54 -8.54
CA GLY A 132 -18.99 -5.97 -8.31
C GLY A 132 -18.54 -7.05 -9.30
N GLN A 133 -19.38 -8.05 -9.56
CA GLN A 133 -19.04 -9.08 -10.56
C GLN A 133 -18.92 -8.48 -11.96
N ALA A 134 -19.89 -7.65 -12.37
CA ALA A 134 -19.85 -6.99 -13.67
C ALA A 134 -18.60 -6.13 -13.86
N GLN A 135 -18.10 -5.48 -12.80
CA GLN A 135 -16.86 -4.71 -12.87
C GLN A 135 -15.61 -5.57 -12.94
N ARG A 136 -15.56 -6.71 -12.23
CA ARG A 136 -14.46 -7.67 -12.38
C ARG A 136 -14.40 -8.24 -13.80
N ASP A 137 -15.55 -8.56 -14.38
CA ASP A 137 -15.65 -9.08 -15.74
C ASP A 137 -15.21 -8.02 -16.75
N ARG A 138 -15.63 -6.76 -16.55
CA ARG A 138 -15.23 -5.61 -17.39
C ARG A 138 -13.74 -5.34 -17.30
N ALA A 139 -13.18 -5.31 -16.08
CA ALA A 139 -11.75 -5.13 -15.87
C ALA A 139 -10.97 -6.25 -16.58
N SER A 140 -11.34 -7.51 -16.35
CA SER A 140 -10.68 -8.66 -17.00
C SER A 140 -10.79 -8.65 -18.53
N LYS A 141 -11.90 -8.15 -19.08
CA LYS A 141 -12.14 -8.11 -20.53
C LYS A 141 -11.43 -6.96 -21.24
N TYR A 142 -11.52 -5.74 -20.73
CA TYR A 142 -11.10 -4.54 -21.45
C TYR A 142 -9.78 -3.95 -20.96
N TYR A 143 -9.35 -4.35 -19.77
CA TYR A 143 -8.05 -3.99 -19.25
C TYR A 143 -7.49 -5.24 -18.56
N PRO A 144 -7.10 -6.27 -19.33
CA PRO A 144 -6.64 -7.55 -18.78
C PRO A 144 -5.48 -7.35 -17.80
N ASP A 145 -4.70 -6.26 -17.93
CA ASP A 145 -3.69 -5.88 -16.94
C ASP A 145 -4.29 -5.29 -15.65
N ALA A 146 -5.43 -4.57 -15.66
CA ALA A 146 -6.19 -4.33 -14.42
C ALA A 146 -6.78 -5.60 -13.87
N GLY A 147 -7.28 -6.50 -14.73
CA GLY A 147 -7.60 -7.86 -14.35
C GLY A 147 -6.42 -8.51 -13.64
N TRP A 148 -5.19 -8.31 -14.13
CA TRP A 148 -3.91 -8.78 -13.55
C TRP A 148 -3.38 -7.95 -12.39
N HIS A 149 -3.80 -6.70 -12.17
CA HIS A 149 -3.52 -5.98 -10.92
C HIS A 149 -4.55 -6.35 -9.84
N LEU A 150 -5.79 -6.62 -10.24
CA LEU A 150 -6.87 -7.20 -9.43
C LEU A 150 -6.65 -8.70 -9.13
N ASN A 151 -5.98 -9.44 -10.03
CA ASN A 151 -5.64 -10.86 -9.95
C ASN A 151 -4.14 -11.10 -9.69
N GLY A 152 -3.28 -10.07 -9.74
CA GLY A 152 -1.91 -10.07 -9.24
C GLY A 152 -1.88 -9.94 -7.72
N LEU A 153 -3.04 -9.57 -7.16
CA LEU A 153 -3.49 -9.92 -5.83
C LEU A 153 -3.79 -11.42 -5.64
N LEU A 154 -3.87 -12.23 -6.70
CA LEU A 154 -4.27 -13.65 -6.64
C LEU A 154 -3.23 -14.67 -7.14
N ARG A 155 -2.32 -14.38 -8.10
CA ARG A 155 -1.14 -15.22 -8.42
C ARG A 155 -0.08 -14.32 -9.11
N HIS A 156 1.22 -14.23 -8.80
CA HIS A 156 2.20 -15.21 -8.32
C HIS A 156 2.20 -16.55 -9.09
N GLY A 157 1.85 -16.57 -10.40
CA GLY A 157 1.89 -17.80 -11.21
C GLY A 157 1.45 -17.67 -12.67
N ALA A 158 2.19 -16.92 -13.50
CA ALA A 158 2.06 -16.89 -14.98
C ALA A 158 3.20 -17.69 -15.66
N THR A 159 3.05 -18.11 -16.93
CA THR A 159 3.99 -19.00 -17.66
C THR A 159 4.97 -18.25 -18.58
N LYS A 160 6.06 -18.92 -19.03
CA LYS A 160 7.16 -18.30 -19.78
C LYS A 160 6.75 -17.88 -21.20
N GLU A 161 5.92 -18.68 -21.86
CA GLU A 161 5.44 -18.41 -23.22
C GLU A 161 4.55 -17.15 -23.28
N GLU A 162 3.75 -16.90 -22.23
CA GLU A 162 2.90 -15.72 -22.10
C GLU A 162 3.74 -14.44 -21.88
N ALA A 163 4.83 -14.54 -21.13
CA ALA A 163 5.77 -13.44 -20.92
C ALA A 163 6.58 -13.12 -22.19
N GLN A 164 6.94 -14.14 -22.98
CA GLN A 164 7.64 -13.97 -24.25
C GLN A 164 6.76 -13.24 -25.28
N PHE A 165 5.51 -13.67 -25.42
CA PHE A 165 4.56 -13.05 -26.34
C PHE A 165 4.33 -11.56 -26.02
N ALA A 166 4.20 -11.22 -24.73
CA ALA A 166 4.04 -9.83 -24.29
C ALA A 166 5.28 -8.97 -24.57
N GLN A 167 6.48 -9.52 -24.38
CA GLN A 167 7.73 -8.80 -24.66
C GLN A 167 7.90 -8.53 -26.16
N ASP A 168 7.58 -9.50 -27.01
CA ASP A 168 7.73 -9.35 -28.46
C ASP A 168 6.75 -8.33 -29.05
N LEU A 169 5.50 -8.29 -28.55
CA LEU A 169 4.52 -7.28 -28.95
C LEU A 169 4.93 -5.87 -28.52
N ALA A 170 5.43 -5.70 -27.29
CA ALA A 170 5.86 -4.40 -26.78
C ALA A 170 7.08 -3.85 -27.53
N LEU A 171 8.04 -4.70 -27.88
CA LEU A 171 9.21 -4.31 -28.68
C LEU A 171 8.82 -3.93 -30.11
N ALA A 172 7.87 -4.63 -30.73
CA ALA A 172 7.36 -4.29 -32.05
C ALA A 172 6.70 -2.90 -32.06
N VAL A 173 5.90 -2.59 -31.03
CA VAL A 173 5.29 -1.25 -30.88
C VAL A 173 6.35 -0.18 -30.65
N ALA A 174 7.33 -0.43 -29.77
CA ALA A 174 8.42 0.52 -29.52
C ALA A 174 9.23 0.82 -30.80
N GLN A 175 9.46 -0.19 -31.63
CA GLN A 175 10.15 -0.05 -32.91
C GLN A 175 9.33 0.74 -33.93
N GLN A 176 8.02 0.50 -34.00
CA GLN A 176 7.09 1.23 -34.87
C GLN A 176 7.07 2.74 -34.58
N PHE A 177 7.28 3.13 -33.31
CA PHE A 177 7.29 4.52 -32.88
C PHE A 177 8.71 5.09 -32.64
N ASN A 178 9.74 4.42 -33.17
CA ASN A 178 11.16 4.84 -33.06
C ASN A 178 11.65 5.07 -31.61
N VAL A 179 11.07 4.35 -30.64
CA VAL A 179 11.51 4.39 -29.24
C VAL A 179 12.78 3.55 -29.10
N LYS A 180 13.87 4.15 -28.61
CA LYS A 180 15.11 3.42 -28.34
C LYS A 180 14.91 2.47 -27.15
N THR A 181 14.92 1.17 -27.42
CA THR A 181 14.76 0.12 -26.41
C THR A 181 16.09 -0.40 -25.87
N GLY A 182 17.20 -0.24 -26.60
CA GLY A 182 18.52 -0.76 -26.18
C GLY A 182 18.61 -2.29 -26.21
N SER A 183 19.61 -2.87 -25.55
CA SER A 183 19.85 -4.33 -25.51
C SER A 183 18.95 -5.01 -24.47
N ILE A 184 17.64 -5.02 -24.70
CA ILE A 184 16.69 -5.68 -23.78
C ILE A 184 16.87 -7.20 -23.88
N THR A 185 17.24 -7.84 -22.78
CA THR A 185 17.35 -9.30 -22.65
C THR A 185 16.02 -9.96 -22.94
N LYS A 186 15.99 -10.90 -23.89
CA LYS A 186 14.76 -11.57 -24.29
C LYS A 186 14.32 -12.57 -23.22
N VAL A 187 13.00 -12.72 -23.04
CA VAL A 187 12.42 -13.63 -22.05
C VAL A 187 12.85 -15.09 -22.32
N GLU A 188 13.14 -15.45 -23.57
CA GLU A 188 13.63 -16.75 -24.00
C GLU A 188 15.05 -17.02 -23.49
N ASP A 189 15.89 -15.99 -23.47
CA ASP A 189 17.27 -16.01 -22.99
C ASP A 189 17.38 -15.98 -21.47
N VAL A 190 16.30 -15.68 -20.77
CA VAL A 190 16.22 -15.78 -19.31
C VAL A 190 16.16 -17.26 -18.94
N LYS A 191 17.24 -17.77 -18.34
CA LYS A 191 17.25 -19.09 -17.71
C LYS A 191 16.29 -19.07 -16.51
N LEU A 192 15.25 -19.90 -16.56
CA LEU A 192 14.41 -20.25 -15.41
C LEU A 192 15.00 -21.48 -14.72
#